data_AF-A0A7C2MBM0-F1
#
_entry.id   AF-A0A7C2MBM0-F1
#
_cell.length_a   1.000
_cell.length_b   1.000
_cell.length_c   1.000
_cell.angle_alpha   90.00
_cell.angle_beta   90.00
_cell.angle_gamma   90.00
#
_symmetry.space_group_name_H-M   'P 1'
#
loop_
_entity.id
_entity.type
_entity.pdbx_description
1 polymer ?
#
loop_
_entity_poly.entity_id
_entity_poly.type
_entity_poly.pdbx_seq_one_letter_code
_entity_poly.pdbx_strand_id
1 'polypeptide(L)'
;MDNQTLKYIDQASSMIKSGSVPPTISPARWNGNEKAFEAILQQTAGLIKFNSQKYDEALEPLQQAGELAPTDPVTFYLWGESLRLGKYAEARKAVEQTRQKYDELSAQLKPIEEQVNQINTELEKLSKLPDTPKNIARTQELTQQGENLNAKGKEITDQLELLSNQVDEQVAQTDQVVDKMIRVYAKTVALTDKIPQLQQTARQYLESYYKYRHQGLLEGLPELIQRMRTELP
;
A
#
# COMPACT_ATOMS: atom_id res chain seq x y z
N MET A 1 0.54 26.29 -14.45
CA MET A 1 0.18 27.42 -13.55
C MET A 1 0.43 27.09 -12.08
N ASP A 2 0.68 25.81 -11.77
CA ASP A 2 0.48 25.26 -10.42
C ASP A 2 1.62 25.58 -9.43
N ASN A 3 2.85 25.75 -9.92
CA ASN A 3 4.01 26.05 -9.07
C ASN A 3 4.01 27.46 -8.47
N GLN A 4 3.39 28.45 -9.14
CA GLN A 4 3.31 29.80 -8.60
C GLN A 4 2.27 29.89 -7.49
N THR A 5 1.14 29.18 -7.65
CA THR A 5 0.10 29.06 -6.64
C THR A 5 0.61 28.32 -5.40
N LEU A 6 1.35 27.22 -5.56
CA LEU A 6 1.94 26.51 -4.42
C LEU A 6 2.94 27.39 -3.64
N LYS A 7 3.82 28.13 -4.33
CA LYS A 7 4.71 29.09 -3.68
C LYS A 7 3.96 30.16 -2.89
N TYR A 8 2.87 30.66 -3.46
CA TYR A 8 2.02 31.63 -2.78
C TYR A 8 1.36 31.02 -1.53
N ILE A 9 0.85 29.78 -1.62
CA ILE A 9 0.30 29.06 -0.48
C ILE A 9 1.34 28.89 0.63
N ASP A 10 2.56 28.47 0.29
CA ASP A 10 3.65 28.30 1.27
C ASP A 10 3.98 29.60 1.98
N GLN A 11 4.07 30.71 1.23
CA GLN A 11 4.28 32.04 1.78
C GLN A 11 3.13 32.47 2.71
N ALA A 12 1.89 32.29 2.27
CA ALA A 12 0.72 32.62 3.07
C ALA A 12 0.65 31.79 4.36
N SER A 13 0.88 30.47 4.29
CA SER A 13 0.90 29.60 5.48
C SER A 13 2.03 29.98 6.45
N SER A 14 3.20 30.37 5.95
CA SER A 14 4.29 30.90 6.79
C SER A 14 3.92 32.21 7.50
N MET A 15 3.22 33.12 6.81
CA MET A 15 2.69 34.34 7.41
C MET A 15 1.67 34.01 8.52
N ILE A 16 0.73 33.09 8.26
CA ILE A 16 -0.27 32.67 9.24
C ILE A 16 0.41 32.09 10.49
N LYS A 17 1.39 31.19 10.32
CA LYS A 17 2.14 30.56 11.42
C LYS A 17 2.96 31.56 12.23
N SER A 18 3.36 32.68 11.63
CA SER A 18 4.06 33.78 12.32
C SER A 18 3.13 34.87 12.88
N GLY A 19 1.81 34.68 12.79
CA GLY A 19 0.80 35.65 13.27
C GLY A 19 0.60 36.85 12.36
N SER A 20 1.13 36.83 11.14
CA SER A 20 0.98 37.88 10.14
C SER A 20 -0.21 37.61 9.22
N VAL A 21 -0.93 38.68 8.83
CA VAL A 21 -2.07 38.58 7.90
C VAL A 21 -1.59 38.48 6.46
N PRO A 22 -1.93 37.42 5.70
CA PRO A 22 -1.62 37.36 4.27
C PRO A 22 -2.22 38.55 3.51
N PRO A 23 -1.52 39.15 2.53
CA PRO A 23 -1.93 40.40 1.88
C PRO A 23 -3.23 40.31 1.07
N THR A 24 -3.73 39.09 0.81
CA THR A 24 -5.00 38.84 0.10
C THR A 24 -6.19 38.75 1.04
N ILE A 25 -5.97 38.78 2.36
CA ILE A 25 -7.00 38.63 3.39
C ILE A 25 -7.15 39.97 4.11
N SER A 26 -8.36 40.52 4.16
CA SER A 26 -8.61 41.73 4.92
C SER A 26 -8.61 41.44 6.44
N PRO A 27 -8.18 42.40 7.29
CA PRO A 27 -8.18 42.20 8.75
C PRO A 27 -9.54 41.79 9.33
N ALA A 28 -10.63 42.30 8.76
CA ALA A 28 -11.99 41.98 9.18
C ALA A 28 -12.36 40.50 8.91
N ARG A 29 -11.80 39.88 7.87
CA ARG A 29 -11.99 38.45 7.59
C ARG A 29 -11.00 37.61 8.40
N TRP A 30 -9.80 38.11 8.64
CA TRP A 30 -8.71 37.43 9.35
C TRP A 30 -9.05 37.09 10.80
N ASN A 31 -9.48 38.08 11.58
CA ASN A 31 -9.61 37.94 13.03
C ASN A 31 -10.58 36.81 13.42
N GLY A 32 -10.05 35.79 14.11
CA GLY A 32 -10.81 34.63 14.59
C GLY A 32 -11.06 33.55 13.53
N ASN A 33 -10.50 33.68 12.33
CA ASN A 33 -10.63 32.72 11.22
C ASN A 33 -9.27 32.18 10.74
N GLU A 34 -8.20 32.39 11.49
CA GLU A 34 -6.83 32.07 11.10
C GLU A 34 -6.68 30.58 10.75
N LYS A 35 -7.23 29.71 11.60
CA LYS A 35 -7.26 28.25 11.37
C LYS A 35 -8.08 27.86 10.15
N ALA A 36 -9.19 28.54 9.89
CA ALA A 36 -10.03 28.26 8.73
C ALA A 36 -9.32 28.65 7.43
N PHE A 37 -8.58 29.77 7.42
CA PHE A 37 -7.74 30.13 6.27
C PHE A 37 -6.60 29.15 6.04
N GLU A 38 -5.90 28.75 7.10
CA GLU A 38 -4.86 27.74 6.99
C GLU A 38 -5.44 26.42 6.45
N ALA A 39 -6.60 25.98 6.94
CA ALA A 39 -7.26 24.78 6.44
C ALA A 39 -7.55 24.86 4.92
N ILE A 40 -8.06 26.01 4.45
CA ILE A 40 -8.33 26.24 3.02
C ILE A 40 -7.05 26.22 2.20
N LEU A 41 -5.98 26.86 2.68
CA LEU A 41 -4.68 26.87 2.00
C LEU A 41 -4.11 25.46 1.87
N GLN A 42 -4.14 24.69 2.95
CA GLN A 42 -3.66 23.32 2.97
C GLN A 42 -4.53 22.41 2.07
N GLN A 43 -5.86 22.54 2.13
CA GLN A 43 -6.75 21.80 1.22
C GLN A 43 -6.42 22.14 -0.25
N THR A 44 -6.21 23.41 -0.55
CA THR A 44 -5.90 23.87 -1.91
C THR A 44 -4.56 23.30 -2.40
N ALA A 45 -3.52 23.32 -1.55
CA ALA A 45 -2.24 22.70 -1.88
C ALA A 45 -2.39 21.20 -2.13
N GLY A 46 -3.17 20.51 -1.29
CA GLY A 46 -3.53 19.10 -1.45
C GLY A 46 -4.23 18.83 -2.79
N LEU A 47 -5.26 19.60 -3.13
CA LEU A 47 -6.00 19.48 -4.38
C LEU A 47 -5.11 19.71 -5.61
N ILE A 48 -4.24 20.73 -5.59
CA ILE A 48 -3.32 21.01 -6.70
C ILE A 48 -2.38 19.83 -6.93
N LYS A 49 -1.80 19.27 -5.85
CA LYS A 49 -0.92 18.11 -5.92
C LYS A 49 -1.67 16.86 -6.38
N PHE A 50 -2.88 16.64 -5.88
CA PHE A 50 -3.76 15.56 -6.31
C PHE A 50 -4.06 15.62 -7.81
N ASN A 51 -4.48 16.79 -8.32
CA ASN A 51 -4.76 16.99 -9.75
C ASN A 51 -3.50 16.84 -10.62
N SER A 52 -2.32 17.06 -10.03
CA SER A 52 -1.02 16.80 -10.67
C SER A 52 -0.58 15.34 -10.57
N GLN A 53 -1.44 14.44 -10.07
CA GLN A 53 -1.17 13.01 -9.81
C GLN A 53 -0.03 12.75 -8.82
N LYS A 54 0.35 13.77 -8.04
CA LYS A 54 1.35 13.69 -6.98
C LYS A 54 0.67 13.31 -5.67
N TYR A 55 0.06 12.12 -5.66
CA TYR A 55 -0.82 11.68 -4.58
C TYR A 55 -0.10 11.64 -3.22
N ASP A 56 1.15 11.19 -3.19
CA ASP A 56 1.95 11.16 -1.96
C ASP A 56 2.26 12.56 -1.41
N GLU A 57 2.59 13.51 -2.29
CA GLU A 57 2.84 14.90 -1.88
C GLU A 57 1.56 15.58 -1.37
N ALA A 58 0.38 15.11 -1.80
CA ALA A 58 -0.91 15.64 -1.40
C ALA A 58 -1.33 15.20 0.02
N LEU A 59 -0.76 14.11 0.55
CA LEU A 59 -1.19 13.54 1.84
C LEU A 59 -0.99 14.49 3.02
N GLU A 60 0.20 15.09 3.15
CA GLU A 60 0.52 15.99 4.26
C GLU A 60 -0.40 17.23 4.31
N PRO A 61 -0.57 18.03 3.24
CA PRO A 61 -1.46 19.18 3.29
C PRO A 61 -2.93 18.78 3.47
N LEU A 62 -3.39 17.65 2.91
CA LEU A 62 -4.77 17.19 3.14
C LEU A 62 -4.99 16.74 4.60
N GLN A 63 -3.99 16.10 5.22
CA GLN A 63 -4.04 15.78 6.63
C GLN A 63 -4.12 17.04 7.49
N GLN A 64 -3.25 18.03 7.26
CA GLN A 64 -3.26 19.30 7.98
C GLN A 64 -4.59 20.03 7.83
N ALA A 65 -5.14 20.06 6.61
CA ALA A 65 -6.46 20.64 6.37
C ALA A 65 -7.56 19.94 7.18
N GLY A 66 -7.52 18.60 7.27
CA GLY A 66 -8.50 17.82 8.03
C GLY A 66 -8.38 18.02 9.55
N GLU A 67 -7.18 18.26 10.06
CA GLU A 67 -6.93 18.60 11.46
C GLU A 67 -7.45 20.00 11.81
N LEU A 68 -7.31 20.96 10.89
CA LEU A 68 -7.72 22.35 11.08
C LEU A 68 -9.22 22.58 10.83
N ALA A 69 -9.82 21.80 9.91
CA ALA A 69 -11.23 21.85 9.55
C ALA A 69 -11.85 20.42 9.55
N PRO A 70 -12.12 19.85 10.74
CA PRO A 70 -12.53 18.45 10.89
C PRO A 70 -13.95 18.13 10.40
N THR A 71 -14.68 19.14 9.93
CA THR A 71 -16.06 19.03 9.41
C THR A 71 -16.12 19.12 7.90
N ASP A 72 -15.01 19.28 7.19
CA ASP A 72 -14.99 19.38 5.74
C ASP A 72 -14.89 18.00 5.06
N PRO A 73 -15.98 17.48 4.47
CA PRO A 73 -15.98 16.17 3.84
C PRO A 73 -15.08 16.09 2.59
N VAL A 74 -14.84 17.21 1.89
CA VAL A 74 -14.07 17.20 0.64
C VAL A 74 -12.61 16.92 0.94
N THR A 75 -12.07 17.50 2.01
CA THR A 75 -10.71 17.25 2.47
C THR A 75 -10.47 15.77 2.78
N PHE A 76 -11.36 15.13 3.54
CA PHE A 76 -11.24 13.70 3.83
C PHE A 76 -11.39 12.84 2.58
N TYR A 77 -12.30 13.17 1.67
CA TYR A 77 -12.42 12.44 0.41
C TYR A 77 -11.12 12.47 -0.40
N LEU A 78 -10.56 13.67 -0.61
CA LEU A 78 -9.30 13.85 -1.33
C LEU A 78 -8.14 13.12 -0.64
N TRP A 79 -8.12 13.09 0.69
CA TRP A 79 -7.12 12.35 1.45
C TRP A 79 -7.24 10.84 1.20
N GLY A 80 -8.46 10.30 1.26
CA GLY A 80 -8.73 8.88 0.99
C GLY A 80 -8.34 8.49 -0.42
N GLU A 81 -8.66 9.34 -1.40
CA GLU A 81 -8.30 9.11 -2.81
C GLU A 81 -6.78 9.19 -3.02
N SER A 82 -6.09 10.13 -2.36
CA SER A 82 -4.63 10.23 -2.39
C SER A 82 -3.96 8.98 -1.82
N LEU A 83 -4.47 8.44 -0.70
CA LEU A 83 -4.00 7.18 -0.14
C LEU A 83 -4.23 6.01 -1.11
N ARG A 84 -5.41 5.96 -1.74
CA ARG A 84 -5.80 4.90 -2.67
C ARG A 84 -4.93 4.87 -3.94
N LEU A 85 -4.72 6.03 -4.54
CA LEU A 85 -4.05 6.18 -5.83
C LEU A 85 -2.52 6.26 -5.69
N GLY A 86 -2.01 6.66 -4.52
CA GLY A 86 -0.60 6.61 -4.17
C GLY A 86 -0.26 5.33 -3.40
N LYS A 87 -0.12 5.46 -2.08
CA LYS A 87 0.39 4.42 -1.18
C LYS A 87 -0.24 3.04 -1.35
N TYR A 88 -1.56 2.93 -1.50
CA TYR A 88 -2.21 1.63 -1.65
C TYR A 88 -1.89 0.99 -3.01
N ALA A 89 -1.91 1.77 -4.10
CA ALA A 89 -1.57 1.27 -5.42
C ALA A 89 -0.11 0.81 -5.50
N GLU A 90 0.81 1.57 -4.88
CA GLU A 90 2.22 1.21 -4.74
C GLU A 90 2.41 -0.08 -3.94
N ALA A 91 1.81 -0.15 -2.74
CA ALA A 91 1.93 -1.30 -1.85
C ALA A 91 1.40 -2.58 -2.51
N ARG A 92 0.23 -2.51 -3.17
CA ARG A 92 -0.29 -3.66 -3.92
C ARG A 92 0.63 -4.11 -5.05
N LYS A 93 1.22 -3.16 -5.78
CA LYS A 93 2.15 -3.49 -6.86
C LYS A 93 3.39 -4.19 -6.32
N ALA A 94 3.91 -3.77 -5.16
CA ALA A 94 5.05 -4.41 -4.52
C ALA A 94 4.72 -5.87 -4.13
N VAL A 95 3.56 -6.11 -3.50
CA VAL A 95 3.10 -7.47 -3.16
C VAL A 95 3.01 -8.35 -4.40
N GLU A 96 2.41 -7.85 -5.47
CA GLU A 96 2.26 -8.59 -6.73
C GLU A 96 3.61 -8.97 -7.33
N GLN A 97 4.57 -8.04 -7.36
CA GLN A 97 5.91 -8.31 -7.88
C GLN A 97 6.67 -9.35 -7.06
N THR A 98 6.54 -9.31 -5.72
CA THR A 98 7.19 -10.31 -4.85
C THR A 98 6.55 -11.69 -5.04
N ARG A 99 5.22 -11.77 -5.16
CA ARG A 99 4.50 -13.01 -5.47
C ARG A 99 4.89 -13.58 -6.83
N GLN A 100 5.00 -12.74 -7.86
CA GLN A 100 5.45 -13.18 -9.17
C GLN A 100 6.85 -13.81 -9.11
N LYS A 101 7.80 -13.18 -8.39
CA LYS A 101 9.14 -13.75 -8.19
C LYS A 101 9.10 -15.07 -7.44
N TYR A 102 8.25 -15.17 -6.42
CA TYR A 102 8.04 -16.41 -5.68
C TYR A 102 7.56 -17.52 -6.61
N ASP A 103 6.56 -17.25 -7.44
CA ASP A 103 5.99 -18.22 -8.39
C ASP A 103 7.04 -18.65 -9.43
N GLU A 104 7.76 -17.70 -10.02
CA GLU A 104 8.85 -17.97 -10.97
C GLU A 104 9.96 -18.84 -10.37
N LEU A 105 10.33 -18.57 -9.12
CA LEU A 105 11.36 -19.30 -8.41
C LEU A 105 10.89 -20.70 -7.99
N SER A 106 9.64 -20.82 -7.51
CA SER A 106 9.04 -22.09 -7.13
C SER A 106 8.91 -23.04 -8.34
N ALA A 107 8.63 -22.49 -9.52
CA ALA A 107 8.56 -23.27 -10.76
C ALA A 107 9.89 -23.93 -11.14
N GLN A 108 11.03 -23.42 -10.64
CA GLN A 108 12.35 -24.02 -10.89
C GLN A 108 12.61 -25.29 -10.08
N LEU A 109 11.84 -25.55 -9.00
CA LEU A 109 12.00 -26.77 -8.20
C LEU A 109 11.54 -28.02 -8.97
N LYS A 110 10.46 -27.91 -9.75
CA LYS A 110 9.91 -29.04 -10.50
C LYS A 110 10.93 -29.75 -11.41
N PRO A 111 11.68 -29.08 -12.30
CA PRO A 111 12.68 -29.77 -13.11
C PRO A 111 13.85 -30.30 -12.28
N ILE A 112 14.16 -29.73 -11.11
CA ILE A 112 15.19 -30.25 -10.19
C ILE A 112 14.71 -31.57 -9.58
N GLU A 113 13.47 -31.62 -9.09
CA GLU A 113 12.86 -32.84 -8.55
C GLU A 113 12.83 -33.96 -9.60
N GLU A 114 12.44 -33.63 -10.84
CA GLU A 114 12.44 -34.58 -11.96
C GLU A 114 13.86 -35.12 -12.25
N GLN A 115 14.88 -34.26 -12.27
CA GLN A 115 16.27 -34.68 -12.49
C GLN A 115 16.80 -35.52 -11.34
N VAL A 116 16.52 -35.16 -10.08
CA VAL A 116 16.91 -35.95 -8.91
C VAL A 116 16.28 -37.34 -8.96
N ASN A 117 15.00 -37.45 -9.33
CA ASN A 117 14.33 -38.73 -9.50
C ASN A 117 14.94 -39.60 -10.62
N GLN A 118 15.34 -38.97 -11.73
CA GLN A 118 16.05 -39.67 -12.83
C GLN A 118 17.41 -40.19 -12.36
N ILE A 119 18.19 -39.36 -11.67
CA ILE A 119 19.49 -39.74 -11.09
C ILE A 119 19.33 -40.91 -10.13
N ASN A 120 18.36 -40.85 -9.21
CA ASN A 120 18.10 -41.92 -8.25
C ASN A 120 17.74 -43.23 -8.96
N THR A 121 16.93 -43.17 -10.02
CA THR A 121 16.57 -44.33 -10.83
C THR A 121 17.78 -44.92 -11.56
N GLU A 122 18.68 -44.09 -12.10
CA GLU A 122 19.93 -44.56 -12.74
C GLU A 122 20.90 -45.19 -11.73
N LEU A 123 21.07 -44.57 -10.57
CA LEU A 123 21.88 -45.11 -9.47
C LEU A 123 21.37 -46.47 -8.99
N GLU A 124 20.05 -46.66 -8.89
CA GLU A 124 19.44 -47.95 -8.55
C GLU A 124 19.68 -49.03 -9.62
N LYS A 125 19.77 -48.65 -10.90
CA LYS A 125 20.13 -49.58 -11.97
C LYS A 125 21.61 -49.95 -11.90
N LEU A 126 22.48 -48.97 -11.68
CA LEU A 126 23.93 -49.16 -11.59
C LEU A 126 24.33 -50.03 -10.39
N SER A 127 23.63 -49.93 -9.26
CA SER A 127 23.90 -50.74 -8.07
C SER A 127 23.66 -52.24 -8.26
N LYS A 128 22.92 -52.62 -9.32
CA LYS A 128 22.65 -54.02 -9.70
C LYS A 128 23.65 -54.57 -10.72
N LEU A 129 24.57 -53.74 -11.22
CA LEU A 129 25.58 -54.11 -12.22
C LEU A 129 26.93 -54.38 -11.54
N PRO A 130 27.83 -55.18 -12.17
CA PRO A 130 29.16 -55.41 -11.63
C PRO A 130 30.01 -54.14 -11.58
N ASP A 131 30.93 -54.09 -10.62
CA ASP A 131 31.87 -52.99 -10.42
C ASP A 131 32.94 -52.96 -11.52
N THR A 132 32.57 -52.39 -12.66
CA THR A 132 33.51 -52.06 -13.73
C THR A 132 33.98 -50.61 -13.59
N PRO A 133 35.18 -50.24 -14.07
CA PRO A 133 35.64 -48.85 -14.05
C PRO A 133 34.64 -47.86 -14.66
N LYS A 134 33.92 -48.30 -15.71
CA LYS A 134 32.87 -47.51 -16.35
C LYS A 134 31.67 -47.26 -15.41
N ASN A 135 31.19 -48.29 -14.73
CA ASN A 135 30.05 -48.18 -13.83
C ASN A 135 30.40 -47.32 -12.60
N ILE A 136 31.61 -47.50 -12.05
CA ILE A 136 32.11 -46.69 -10.93
C ILE A 136 32.16 -45.20 -11.32
N ALA A 137 32.74 -44.89 -12.48
CA ALA A 137 32.84 -43.51 -12.96
C ALA A 137 31.45 -42.88 -13.17
N ARG A 138 30.49 -43.63 -13.74
CA ARG A 138 29.11 -43.14 -13.93
C ARG A 138 28.39 -42.93 -12.60
N THR A 139 28.57 -43.83 -11.63
CA THR A 139 28.02 -43.66 -10.28
C THR A 139 28.55 -42.38 -9.63
N GLN A 140 29.87 -42.14 -9.69
CA GLN A 140 30.48 -40.91 -9.15
C GLN A 140 29.94 -39.64 -9.83
N GLU A 141 29.80 -39.66 -11.16
CA GLU A 141 29.24 -38.55 -11.93
C GLU A 141 27.80 -38.23 -11.49
N LEU A 142 26.94 -39.26 -11.41
CA LEU A 142 25.54 -39.11 -11.00
C LEU A 142 25.39 -38.65 -9.55
N THR A 143 26.22 -39.16 -8.63
CA THR A 143 26.25 -38.70 -7.24
C THR A 143 26.61 -37.22 -7.18
N GLN A 144 27.65 -36.78 -7.90
CA GLN A 144 28.03 -35.37 -7.92
C GLN A 144 26.95 -34.47 -8.54
N GLN A 145 26.27 -34.94 -9.60
CA GLN A 145 25.14 -34.24 -10.19
C GLN A 145 23.98 -34.11 -9.19
N GLY A 146 23.67 -35.18 -8.46
CA GLY A 146 22.63 -35.18 -7.42
C GLY A 146 22.95 -34.22 -6.27
N GLU A 147 24.20 -34.20 -5.80
CA GLU A 147 24.66 -33.24 -4.78
C GLU A 147 24.51 -31.79 -5.24
N ASN A 148 24.91 -31.50 -6.48
CA ASN A 148 24.78 -30.15 -7.06
C ASN A 148 23.31 -29.72 -7.19
N LEU A 149 22.43 -30.62 -7.62
CA LEU A 149 21.00 -30.36 -7.73
C LEU A 149 20.35 -30.15 -6.36
N ASN A 150 20.73 -30.95 -5.36
CA ASN A 150 20.26 -30.78 -3.99
C ASN A 150 20.72 -29.43 -3.40
N ALA A 151 21.97 -29.03 -3.64
CA ALA A 151 22.47 -27.72 -3.22
C ALA A 151 21.70 -26.57 -3.88
N LYS A 152 21.43 -26.67 -5.19
CA LYS A 152 20.61 -25.70 -5.92
C LYS A 152 19.16 -25.67 -5.40
N GLY A 153 18.57 -26.83 -5.17
CA GLY A 153 17.22 -26.95 -4.60
C GLY A 153 17.14 -26.26 -3.24
N LYS A 154 18.14 -26.49 -2.38
CA LYS A 154 18.24 -25.82 -1.07
C LYS A 154 18.35 -24.30 -1.19
N GLU A 155 19.20 -23.81 -2.08
CA GLU A 155 19.33 -22.36 -2.32
C GLU A 155 17.98 -21.73 -2.75
N ILE A 156 17.26 -22.42 -3.63
CA ILE A 156 15.93 -22.00 -4.06
C ILE A 156 14.94 -21.99 -2.90
N THR A 157 14.91 -23.02 -2.05
CA THR A 157 14.01 -23.06 -0.90
C THR A 157 14.33 -21.96 0.12
N ASP A 158 15.62 -21.68 0.36
CA ASP A 158 16.05 -20.61 1.26
C ASP A 158 15.59 -19.23 0.73
N GLN A 159 15.69 -19.01 -0.60
CA GLN A 159 15.19 -17.80 -1.25
C GLN A 159 13.65 -17.68 -1.22
N LEU A 160 12.93 -18.79 -1.39
CA LEU A 160 11.46 -18.81 -1.29
C LEU A 160 10.98 -18.46 0.12
N GLU A 161 11.68 -18.92 1.15
CA GLU A 161 11.38 -18.55 2.55
C GLU A 161 11.54 -17.04 2.76
N LEU A 162 12.62 -16.44 2.25
CA LEU A 162 12.82 -14.99 2.31
C LEU A 162 11.71 -14.22 1.59
N LEU A 163 11.33 -14.65 0.39
CA LEU A 163 10.26 -14.00 -0.38
C LEU A 163 8.90 -14.14 0.31
N SER A 164 8.62 -15.29 0.94
CA SER A 164 7.39 -15.49 1.71
C SER A 164 7.30 -14.49 2.87
N ASN A 165 8.37 -14.37 3.66
CA ASN A 165 8.44 -13.41 4.77
C ASN A 165 8.28 -11.96 4.28
N GLN A 166 8.87 -11.63 3.12
CA GLN A 166 8.73 -10.32 2.51
C GLN A 166 7.28 -10.05 2.06
N VAL A 167 6.57 -11.02 1.50
CA VAL A 167 5.15 -10.89 1.15
C VAL A 167 4.31 -10.60 2.40
N ASP A 168 4.55 -11.33 3.49
CA ASP A 168 3.81 -11.13 4.74
C ASP A 168 4.01 -9.73 5.31
N GLU A 169 5.24 -9.22 5.29
CA GLU A 169 5.53 -7.84 5.70
C GLU A 169 4.84 -6.82 4.80
N GLN A 170 4.91 -6.98 3.49
CA GLN A 170 4.28 -6.08 2.53
C GLN A 170 2.74 -6.09 2.64
N VAL A 171 2.13 -7.24 2.92
CA VAL A 171 0.70 -7.36 3.18
C VAL A 171 0.34 -6.62 4.47
N ALA A 172 1.11 -6.79 5.55
CA ALA A 172 0.89 -6.07 6.80
C ALA A 172 0.98 -4.54 6.61
N GLN A 173 1.95 -4.06 5.83
CA GLN A 173 2.07 -2.64 5.48
C GLN A 173 0.88 -2.16 4.62
N THR A 174 0.42 -2.99 3.67
CA THR A 174 -0.77 -2.70 2.85
C THR A 174 -2.01 -2.56 3.73
N ASP A 175 -2.19 -3.45 4.70
CA ASP A 175 -3.31 -3.43 5.63
C ASP A 175 -3.32 -2.14 6.48
N GLN A 176 -2.16 -1.64 6.91
CA GLN A 176 -2.07 -0.35 7.62
C GLN A 176 -2.55 0.83 6.75
N VAL A 177 -2.26 0.82 5.45
CA VAL A 177 -2.76 1.84 4.52
C VAL A 177 -4.27 1.71 4.35
N VAL A 178 -4.78 0.48 4.22
CA VAL A 178 -6.22 0.22 4.13
C VAL A 178 -6.96 0.67 5.39
N ASP A 179 -6.42 0.43 6.57
CA ASP A 179 -7.02 0.85 7.84
C ASP A 179 -7.14 2.39 7.92
N LYS A 180 -6.14 3.13 7.42
CA LYS A 180 -6.21 4.59 7.29
C LYS A 180 -7.29 5.02 6.29
N MET A 181 -7.33 4.37 5.12
CA MET A 181 -8.35 4.65 4.10
C MET A 181 -9.77 4.41 4.63
N ILE A 182 -10.00 3.32 5.36
CA ILE A 182 -11.29 3.03 5.99
C ILE A 182 -11.71 4.16 6.91
N ARG A 183 -10.83 4.64 7.80
CA ARG A 183 -11.14 5.75 8.70
C ARG A 183 -11.48 7.03 7.93
N VAL A 184 -10.68 7.37 6.93
CA VAL A 184 -10.84 8.59 6.14
C VAL A 184 -12.12 8.57 5.29
N TYR A 185 -12.45 7.45 4.65
CA TYR A 185 -13.71 7.32 3.93
C TYR A 185 -14.92 7.25 4.88
N ALA A 186 -14.79 6.59 6.04
CA ALA A 186 -15.85 6.61 7.05
C ALA A 186 -16.13 8.03 7.54
N LYS A 187 -15.09 8.84 7.77
CA LYS A 187 -15.22 10.27 8.09
C LYS A 187 -15.89 11.05 6.96
N THR A 188 -15.51 10.79 5.72
CA THR A 188 -16.17 11.38 4.54
C THR A 188 -17.67 11.06 4.53
N VAL A 189 -18.04 9.79 4.67
CA VAL A 189 -19.45 9.34 4.68
C VAL A 189 -20.23 9.97 5.83
N ALA A 190 -19.61 10.06 7.02
CA ALA A 190 -20.22 10.64 8.21
C ALA A 190 -20.55 12.14 8.09
N LEU A 191 -19.79 12.88 7.25
CA LEU A 191 -19.89 14.32 7.07
C LEU A 191 -20.70 14.74 5.81
N THR A 192 -21.10 13.79 4.96
CA THR A 192 -21.69 14.07 3.63
C THR A 192 -23.20 13.96 3.56
N ASP A 193 -23.91 14.06 4.69
CA ASP A 193 -25.38 13.94 4.76
C ASP A 193 -26.14 14.91 3.81
N LYS A 194 -25.48 15.97 3.34
CA LYS A 194 -26.03 16.96 2.39
C LYS A 194 -25.39 16.93 0.99
N ILE A 195 -24.49 15.99 0.70
CA ILE A 195 -23.77 15.85 -0.58
C ILE A 195 -23.95 14.41 -1.09
N PRO A 196 -25.14 14.03 -1.62
CA PRO A 196 -25.49 12.63 -1.86
C PRO A 196 -24.53 11.90 -2.81
N GLN A 197 -24.05 12.59 -3.85
CA GLN A 197 -23.12 12.00 -4.82
C GLN A 197 -21.76 11.66 -4.19
N LEU A 198 -21.21 12.57 -3.38
CA LEU A 198 -19.95 12.34 -2.68
C LEU A 198 -20.10 11.23 -1.64
N GLN A 199 -21.22 11.24 -0.90
CA GLN A 199 -21.55 10.21 0.09
C GLN A 199 -21.59 8.81 -0.55
N GLN A 200 -22.28 8.67 -1.69
CA GLN A 200 -22.40 7.40 -2.38
C GLN A 200 -21.03 6.86 -2.84
N THR A 201 -20.22 7.70 -3.49
CA THR A 201 -18.89 7.30 -3.96
C THR A 201 -17.97 6.91 -2.81
N ALA A 202 -17.89 7.73 -1.76
CA ALA A 202 -17.08 7.42 -0.58
C ALA A 202 -17.54 6.13 0.11
N ARG A 203 -18.86 5.87 0.15
CA ARG A 203 -19.42 4.66 0.76
C ARG A 203 -19.07 3.40 -0.01
N GLN A 204 -19.04 3.44 -1.35
CA GLN A 204 -18.63 2.30 -2.18
C GLN A 204 -17.18 1.89 -1.90
N TYR A 205 -16.27 2.86 -1.81
CA TYR A 205 -14.88 2.58 -1.47
C TYR A 205 -14.75 2.07 -0.04
N LEU A 206 -15.41 2.74 0.92
CA LEU A 206 -15.44 2.33 2.32
C LEU A 206 -15.87 0.87 2.48
N GLU A 207 -17.02 0.50 1.92
CA GLU A 207 -17.53 -0.88 2.02
C GLU A 207 -16.56 -1.89 1.40
N SER A 208 -15.93 -1.54 0.26
CA SER A 208 -14.99 -2.44 -0.42
C SER A 208 -13.75 -2.71 0.43
N TYR A 209 -13.16 -1.66 1.00
CA TYR A 209 -11.97 -1.77 1.86
C TYR A 209 -12.29 -2.40 3.22
N TYR A 210 -13.46 -2.07 3.79
CA TYR A 210 -13.93 -2.68 5.01
C TYR A 210 -14.13 -4.19 4.85
N LYS A 211 -14.81 -4.62 3.79
CA LYS A 211 -14.97 -6.04 3.47
C LYS A 211 -13.64 -6.75 3.29
N TYR A 212 -12.68 -6.14 2.61
CA TYR A 212 -11.33 -6.70 2.48
C TYR A 212 -10.69 -6.97 3.86
N ARG A 213 -10.81 -6.03 4.82
CA ARG A 213 -10.28 -6.19 6.18
C ARG A 213 -11.10 -7.12 7.08
N HIS A 214 -12.39 -7.26 6.80
CA HIS A 214 -13.36 -7.96 7.66
C HIS A 214 -14.00 -9.18 6.96
N GLN A 215 -13.23 -9.90 6.14
CA GLN A 215 -13.62 -11.20 5.57
C GLN A 215 -14.95 -11.15 4.80
N GLY A 216 -15.22 -10.05 4.10
CA GLY A 216 -16.44 -9.85 3.31
C GLY A 216 -17.64 -9.32 4.10
N LEU A 217 -17.52 -9.13 5.42
CA LEU A 217 -18.59 -8.66 6.28
C LEU A 217 -18.64 -7.13 6.40
N LEU A 218 -19.81 -6.61 6.74
CA LEU A 218 -20.06 -5.18 7.03
C LEU A 218 -20.51 -4.93 8.48
N GLU A 219 -20.49 -5.97 9.31
CA GLU A 219 -20.79 -5.84 10.74
C GLU A 219 -19.78 -4.89 11.40
N GLY A 220 -20.26 -3.94 12.20
CA GLY A 220 -19.42 -2.91 12.81
C GLY A 220 -19.20 -1.65 11.97
N LEU A 221 -19.51 -1.68 10.67
CA LEU A 221 -19.35 -0.51 9.79
C LEU A 221 -20.29 0.66 10.16
N PRO A 222 -21.60 0.45 10.43
CA PRO A 222 -22.47 1.53 10.87
C PRO A 222 -21.98 2.22 12.16
N GLU A 223 -21.49 1.44 13.12
CA GLU A 223 -20.93 1.93 14.38
C GLU A 223 -19.66 2.75 14.16
N LEU A 224 -18.79 2.31 13.26
CA LEU A 224 -17.61 3.06 12.85
C LEU A 224 -18.00 4.41 12.23
N ILE A 225 -18.93 4.43 11.28
CA ILE A 225 -19.40 5.68 10.64
C ILE A 225 -19.99 6.63 11.69
N GLN A 226 -20.80 6.10 12.61
CA GLN A 226 -21.39 6.90 13.68
C GLN A 226 -20.33 7.47 14.62
N ARG A 227 -19.30 6.68 14.97
CA ARG A 227 -18.16 7.15 15.76
C ARG A 227 -17.40 8.28 15.05
N MET A 228 -17.17 8.16 13.75
CA MET A 228 -16.52 9.21 12.95
C MET A 228 -17.34 10.52 12.90
N ARG A 229 -18.66 10.45 13.07
CA ARG A 229 -19.54 11.62 13.19
C ARG A 229 -19.33 12.36 14.52
N THR A 230 -19.10 11.62 15.61
CA THR A 230 -19.00 12.17 16.98
C THR A 230 -17.58 12.51 17.40
N GLU A 231 -16.56 11.89 16.81
CA GLU A 231 -15.16 12.26 16.98
C GLU A 231 -14.88 13.56 16.21
N LEU A 232 -15.27 14.70 16.79
CA LEU A 232 -14.65 15.99 16.50
C LEU A 232 -13.45 16.13 17.45
N PRO A 233 -12.28 16.60 16.97
CA PRO A 233 -11.10 16.80 17.82
C PRO A 233 -11.36 17.79 18.96
#